data_AF-A0A925Y5W3-F1
#
_entry.id   AF-A0A925Y5W3-F1
#
_cell.length_a   1.000
_cell.length_b   1.000
_cell.length_c   1.000
_cell.angle_alpha   90.00
_cell.angle_beta   90.00
_cell.angle_gamma   90.00
#
_symmetry.space_group_name_H-M   'P 1'
#
loop_
_entity.id
_entity.type
_entity.pdbx_description
1 polymer ?
#
loop_
_entity_poly.entity_id
_entity_poly.type
_entity_poly.pdbx_seq_one_letter_code
_entity_poly.pdbx_strand_id
1 'polypeptide(L)'
;MIARRKIRYPVSQALRQYLYHFDRQRDIPRVYNDLGRFSGAIPYEDPRGRETLWLTVMYPPDVFAELRPRLTAIYTELKLGRDAQQHEHLVVDRIDFGDFGNSRPFRIRVTNLFNDNSDYFYVKHADASRIYGLELEHILSPNRINYLVNGNTLIEEHIAGVPGDMFLREYLNQPGLNKVRIAKEFTKF
;
A
#
# COMPACT_ATOMS: atom_id res chain seq x y z
N MET A 1 14.25 -8.55 -18.11
CA MET A 1 12.88 -8.45 -18.68
C MET A 1 12.01 -9.53 -18.01
N ILE A 2 10.84 -9.19 -17.45
CA ILE A 2 9.97 -10.17 -16.77
C ILE A 2 9.38 -11.12 -17.83
N ALA A 3 9.74 -12.41 -17.77
CA ALA A 3 9.33 -13.41 -18.77
C ALA A 3 7.84 -13.80 -18.69
N ARG A 4 7.19 -13.62 -17.53
CA ARG A 4 5.77 -13.92 -17.33
C ARG A 4 5.09 -12.84 -16.52
N ARG A 5 4.08 -12.20 -17.11
CA ARG A 5 3.22 -11.25 -16.42
C ARG A 5 2.09 -12.00 -15.71
N LYS A 6 1.78 -11.58 -14.48
CA LYS A 6 0.63 -12.09 -13.72
C LYS A 6 -0.65 -11.73 -14.46
N ILE A 7 -1.54 -12.71 -14.60
CA ILE A 7 -2.90 -12.50 -15.10
C ILE A 7 -3.66 -11.67 -14.06
N ARG A 8 -4.29 -10.57 -14.50
CA ARG A 8 -5.19 -9.79 -13.64
C ARG A 8 -6.57 -10.43 -13.62
N TYR A 9 -7.07 -10.70 -12.43
CA TYR A 9 -8.40 -11.29 -12.26
C TYR A 9 -9.40 -10.20 -11.90
N PRO A 10 -10.51 -10.06 -12.65
CA PRO A 10 -11.52 -9.06 -12.35
C PRO A 10 -12.19 -9.36 -11.01
N VAL A 11 -12.54 -8.30 -10.28
CA VAL A 11 -13.33 -8.41 -9.05
C VAL A 11 -14.78 -8.74 -9.43
N SER A 12 -15.17 -10.00 -9.18
CA SER A 12 -16.51 -10.52 -9.50
C SER A 12 -17.60 -9.83 -8.67
N GLN A 13 -18.85 -9.94 -9.11
CA GLN A 13 -19.99 -9.38 -8.37
C GLN A 13 -20.13 -10.00 -6.97
N ALA A 14 -19.94 -11.31 -6.84
CA ALA A 14 -19.96 -12.00 -5.55
C ALA A 14 -18.87 -11.48 -4.61
N LEU A 15 -17.64 -11.26 -5.11
CA LEU A 15 -16.57 -10.67 -4.32
C LEU A 15 -16.90 -9.22 -3.92
N ARG A 16 -17.52 -8.42 -4.80
CA ARG A 16 -17.97 -7.06 -4.45
C ARG A 16 -19.02 -7.06 -3.34
N GLN A 17 -19.97 -7.99 -3.37
CA GLN A 17 -20.97 -8.15 -2.31
C GLN A 17 -20.31 -8.51 -0.98
N TYR A 18 -19.34 -9.43 -0.99
CA TYR A 18 -18.52 -9.74 0.19
C TYR A 18 -17.81 -8.48 0.72
N LEU A 19 -17.09 -7.76 -0.14
CA LEU A 19 -16.35 -6.56 0.25
C LEU A 19 -17.26 -5.48 0.84
N TYR A 20 -18.48 -5.34 0.31
CA TYR A 20 -19.48 -4.45 0.87
C TYR A 20 -19.94 -4.91 2.26
N HIS A 21 -20.25 -6.21 2.41
CA HIS A 21 -20.74 -6.77 3.68
C HIS A 21 -19.70 -6.68 4.81
N PHE A 22 -18.43 -6.89 4.49
CA PHE A 22 -17.31 -6.83 5.45
C PHE A 22 -16.62 -5.46 5.50
N ASP A 23 -17.30 -4.42 5.02
CA ASP A 23 -16.89 -3.03 5.15
C ASP A 23 -15.53 -2.67 4.49
N ARG A 24 -15.13 -3.45 3.50
CA ARG A 24 -13.94 -3.25 2.66
C ARG A 24 -14.21 -2.37 1.45
N GLN A 25 -15.46 -2.31 1.00
CA GLN A 25 -15.87 -1.43 -0.08
C GLN A 25 -16.28 -0.06 0.48
N ARG A 26 -15.56 0.99 0.08
CA ARG A 26 -15.80 2.37 0.50
C ARG A 26 -15.90 3.27 -0.73
N ASP A 27 -16.65 4.36 -0.63
CA ASP A 27 -16.68 5.36 -1.70
C ASP A 27 -15.51 6.33 -1.60
N ILE A 28 -14.30 5.77 -1.73
CA ILE A 28 -13.05 6.54 -1.76
C ILE A 28 -12.75 7.08 -3.16
N PRO A 29 -12.07 8.22 -3.30
CA PRO A 29 -11.67 8.75 -4.60
C PRO A 29 -10.93 7.72 -5.48
N ARG A 30 -11.35 7.58 -6.74
CA ARG A 30 -10.69 6.72 -7.73
C ARG A 30 -9.49 7.43 -8.35
N VAL A 31 -8.33 7.32 -7.72
CA VAL A 31 -7.14 8.15 -8.05
C VAL A 31 -6.09 7.47 -8.93
N TYR A 32 -6.22 6.17 -9.22
CA TYR A 32 -5.13 5.43 -9.88
C TYR A 32 -4.73 6.00 -11.26
N ASN A 33 -5.72 6.32 -12.10
CA ASN A 33 -5.45 6.90 -13.41
C ASN A 33 -4.86 8.31 -13.31
N ASP A 34 -5.31 9.10 -12.34
CA ASP A 34 -4.82 10.46 -12.10
C ASP A 34 -3.36 10.43 -11.61
N LEU A 35 -3.00 9.46 -10.77
CA LEU A 35 -1.63 9.19 -10.36
C LEU A 35 -0.73 8.85 -11.55
N GLY A 36 -1.27 8.32 -12.65
CA GLY A 36 -0.52 8.06 -13.89
C GLY A 36 -0.14 9.31 -14.70
N ARG A 37 -0.62 10.51 -14.32
CA ARG A 37 -0.41 11.77 -15.05
C ARG A 37 0.86 12.54 -14.62
N PHE A 38 1.82 11.87 -13.98
CA PHE A 38 3.09 12.49 -13.60
C PHE A 38 3.89 12.95 -14.82
N SER A 39 4.64 14.04 -14.69
CA SER A 39 5.44 14.65 -15.77
C SER A 39 6.93 14.32 -15.69
N GLY A 40 7.38 13.75 -14.57
CA GLY A 40 8.76 13.32 -14.40
C GLY A 40 8.90 12.27 -13.30
N ALA A 41 10.02 11.55 -13.32
CA ALA A 41 10.32 10.55 -12.32
C ALA A 41 11.84 10.46 -12.11
N ILE A 42 12.28 10.28 -10.87
CA ILE A 42 13.68 10.03 -10.52
C ILE A 42 13.80 8.74 -9.70
N PRO A 43 14.89 7.96 -9.82
CA PRO A 43 15.14 6.82 -8.95
C PRO A 43 15.10 7.23 -7.48
N TYR A 44 14.41 6.44 -6.65
CA TYR A 44 14.46 6.58 -5.21
C TYR A 44 15.61 5.74 -4.65
N GLU A 45 16.52 6.38 -3.92
CA GLU A 45 17.60 5.71 -3.21
C GLU A 45 17.24 5.52 -1.74
N ASP A 46 17.66 4.40 -1.15
CA ASP A 46 17.51 4.18 0.27
C ASP A 46 18.48 5.08 1.09
N PRO A 47 18.33 5.18 2.42
CA PRO A 47 19.23 6.00 3.25
C PRO A 47 20.72 5.61 3.19
N ARG A 48 21.07 4.45 2.59
CA ARG A 48 22.45 3.99 2.39
C ARG A 48 22.94 4.29 0.96
N GLY A 49 22.18 5.06 0.17
CA GLY A 49 22.51 5.39 -1.22
C GLY A 49 22.34 4.23 -2.19
N ARG A 50 21.63 3.16 -1.81
CA ARG A 50 21.39 2.04 -2.73
C ARG A 50 20.15 2.35 -3.56
N GLU A 51 20.26 2.15 -4.87
CA GLU A 51 19.11 2.20 -5.76
C GLU A 51 18.01 1.26 -5.26
N THR A 52 16.80 1.80 -5.16
CA THR A 52 15.60 0.99 -4.96
C THR A 52 14.92 0.78 -6.31
N LEU A 53 13.91 -0.09 -6.32
CA LEU A 53 13.09 -0.27 -7.51
C LEU A 53 12.00 0.82 -7.65
N TRP A 54 11.89 1.74 -6.69
CA TRP A 54 10.89 2.80 -6.69
C TRP A 54 11.39 4.03 -7.44
N LEU A 55 10.47 4.72 -8.12
CA LEU A 55 10.70 6.02 -8.75
C LEU A 55 9.91 7.09 -8.01
N THR A 56 10.55 8.14 -7.48
CA THR A 56 9.82 9.31 -6.98
C THR A 56 9.25 10.07 -8.18
N VAL A 57 7.93 10.23 -8.23
CA VAL A 57 7.24 10.89 -9.36
C VAL A 57 6.90 12.34 -9.04
N MET A 58 6.96 13.18 -10.08
CA MET A 58 6.71 14.62 -10.02
C MET A 58 5.50 14.96 -10.87
N TYR A 59 4.63 15.83 -10.35
CA TYR A 59 3.41 16.27 -11.03
C TYR A 59 3.48 17.77 -11.29
N PRO A 60 2.81 18.26 -12.36
CA PRO A 60 2.51 19.67 -12.51
C PRO A 60 1.77 20.22 -11.26
N PRO A 61 2.03 21.47 -10.83
CA PRO A 61 1.46 22.02 -9.59
C PRO A 61 -0.08 21.97 -9.51
N ASP A 62 -0.76 22.20 -10.63
CA ASP A 62 -2.22 22.13 -10.77
C ASP A 62 -2.75 20.70 -10.56
N VAL A 63 -2.11 19.72 -11.19
CA VAL A 63 -2.46 18.30 -11.02
C VAL A 63 -2.23 17.85 -9.59
N PHE A 64 -1.12 18.29 -8.97
CA PHE A 64 -0.81 17.92 -7.60
C PHE A 64 -1.76 18.58 -6.60
N ALA A 65 -2.17 19.84 -6.84
CA ALA A 65 -3.16 20.55 -6.03
C ALA A 65 -4.52 19.83 -6.00
N GLU A 66 -4.91 19.17 -7.10
CA GLU A 66 -6.12 18.33 -7.16
C GLU A 66 -5.93 16.97 -6.46
N LEU A 67 -4.78 16.33 -6.67
CA LEU A 67 -4.49 14.99 -6.15
C LEU A 67 -4.34 14.95 -4.63
N ARG A 68 -3.62 15.92 -4.04
CA ARG A 68 -3.31 15.94 -2.59
C ARG A 68 -4.55 15.79 -1.71
N PRO A 69 -5.61 16.61 -1.82
CA PRO A 69 -6.78 16.48 -0.94
C PRO A 69 -7.49 15.13 -1.10
N ARG A 70 -7.53 14.58 -2.33
CA ARG A 70 -8.13 13.26 -2.61
C ARG A 70 -7.32 12.14 -1.95
N LEU A 71 -5.99 12.22 -2.00
CA LEU A 71 -5.09 11.26 -1.35
C LEU A 71 -5.11 11.37 0.18
N THR A 72 -5.16 12.58 0.72
CA THR A 72 -5.34 12.80 2.17
C THR A 72 -6.67 12.21 2.64
N ALA A 73 -7.77 12.44 1.91
CA ALA A 73 -9.07 11.87 2.24
C ALA A 73 -9.05 10.32 2.23
N ILE A 74 -8.38 9.70 1.26
CA ILE A 74 -8.18 8.24 1.22
C ILE A 74 -7.45 7.75 2.49
N TYR A 75 -6.38 8.43 2.88
CA TYR A 75 -5.61 8.05 4.07
C TYR A 75 -6.43 8.19 5.36
N THR A 76 -7.18 9.28 5.49
CA THR A 76 -8.10 9.50 6.62
C THR A 76 -9.14 8.39 6.72
N GLU A 77 -9.81 8.04 5.61
CA GLU A 77 -10.77 6.93 5.55
C GLU A 77 -10.13 5.58 5.90
N LEU A 78 -8.92 5.32 5.41
CA LEU A 78 -8.19 4.07 5.65
C LEU A 78 -7.85 3.89 7.14
N LYS A 79 -7.48 4.97 7.85
CA LYS A 79 -6.99 4.92 9.23
C LYS A 79 -8.08 5.07 10.28
N LEU A 80 -9.08 5.89 10.00
CA LEU A 80 -10.05 6.36 11.00
C LEU A 80 -11.49 5.95 10.68
N GLY A 81 -11.76 5.45 9.46
CA GLY A 81 -13.12 5.11 9.03
C GLY A 81 -14.01 6.34 8.83
N ARG A 82 -15.34 6.12 8.86
CA ARG A 82 -16.35 7.11 8.43
C ARG A 82 -16.52 8.33 9.34
N ASP A 83 -16.10 8.25 10.60
CA ASP A 83 -16.31 9.30 11.62
C ASP A 83 -15.06 10.15 11.86
N ALA A 84 -14.12 10.10 10.93
CA ALA A 84 -12.85 10.78 11.03
C ALA A 84 -13.00 12.30 10.84
N GLN A 85 -12.67 13.08 11.87
CA GLN A 85 -12.42 14.50 11.67
C GLN A 85 -11.20 14.67 10.76
N GLN A 86 -11.32 15.55 9.77
CA GLN A 86 -10.23 15.85 8.85
C GLN A 86 -9.08 16.45 9.65
N HIS A 87 -7.94 15.75 9.71
CA HIS A 87 -6.76 16.28 10.37
C HIS A 87 -6.09 17.28 9.42
N GLU A 88 -6.20 18.57 9.73
CA GLU A 88 -5.56 19.67 8.98
C GLU A 88 -4.02 19.55 8.89
N HIS A 89 -3.43 18.63 9.66
CA HIS A 89 -1.98 18.47 9.81
C HIS A 89 -1.40 17.29 9.01
N LEU A 90 -2.23 16.56 8.25
CA LEU A 90 -1.77 15.47 7.40
C LEU A 90 -1.48 15.97 5.99
N VAL A 91 -0.27 15.73 5.52
CA VAL A 91 0.19 16.18 4.21
C VAL A 91 0.70 15.02 3.38
N VAL A 92 0.27 14.94 2.12
CA VAL A 92 0.96 14.09 1.13
C VAL A 92 2.27 14.76 0.76
N ASP A 93 3.35 14.11 1.17
CA ASP A 93 4.73 14.58 1.07
C ASP A 93 5.39 14.08 -0.22
N ARG A 94 5.28 12.77 -0.48
CA ARG A 94 5.94 12.12 -1.63
C ARG A 94 5.08 11.03 -2.23
N ILE A 95 5.19 10.86 -3.54
CA ILE A 95 4.56 9.76 -4.28
C ILE A 95 5.67 8.99 -5.00
N ASP A 96 5.73 7.70 -4.74
CA ASP A 96 6.66 6.80 -5.39
C ASP A 96 5.89 5.82 -6.30
N PHE A 97 6.43 5.55 -7.48
CA PHE A 97 5.88 4.63 -8.45
C PHE A 97 6.76 3.40 -8.59
N GLY A 98 6.16 2.22 -8.42
CA GLY A 98 6.83 0.95 -8.66
C GLY A 98 6.66 0.55 -10.12
N ASP A 99 7.64 0.87 -10.97
CA ASP A 99 7.61 0.43 -12.38
C ASP A 99 8.00 -1.06 -12.55
N PHE A 100 8.34 -1.70 -11.43
CA PHE A 100 8.66 -3.11 -11.33
C PHE A 100 7.43 -3.92 -10.90
N GLY A 101 7.02 -4.87 -11.74
CA GLY A 101 5.98 -5.84 -11.41
C GLY A 101 4.60 -5.54 -11.99
N ASN A 102 3.69 -6.49 -11.80
CA ASN A 102 2.44 -6.56 -12.58
C ASN A 102 1.37 -5.57 -12.13
N SER A 103 1.43 -5.12 -10.87
CA SER A 103 0.42 -4.24 -10.28
C SER A 103 0.74 -2.75 -10.40
N ARG A 104 1.97 -2.40 -10.83
CA ARG A 104 2.49 -1.02 -10.97
C ARG A 104 1.97 -0.10 -9.85
N PRO A 105 2.32 -0.39 -8.58
CA PRO A 105 1.74 0.28 -7.44
C PRO A 105 2.26 1.72 -7.31
N PHE A 106 1.44 2.59 -6.76
CA PHE A 106 1.90 3.85 -6.17
C PHE A 106 2.02 3.69 -4.67
N ARG A 107 3.10 4.19 -4.08
CA ARG A 107 3.29 4.34 -2.64
C ARG A 107 3.18 5.82 -2.31
N ILE A 108 2.23 6.15 -1.43
CA ILE A 108 1.95 7.51 -1.02
C ILE A 108 2.52 7.68 0.38
N ARG A 109 3.43 8.65 0.56
CA ARG A 109 3.96 9.04 1.87
C ARG A 109 3.11 10.17 2.41
N VAL A 110 2.54 9.96 3.59
CA VAL A 110 1.77 10.96 4.33
C VAL A 110 2.54 11.33 5.58
N THR A 111 2.82 12.60 5.77
CA THR A 111 3.53 13.13 6.93
C THR A 111 2.55 13.88 7.83
N ASN A 112 2.66 13.66 9.13
CA ASN A 112 1.97 14.45 10.14
C ASN A 112 2.85 15.63 10.54
N LEU A 113 2.41 16.85 10.24
CA LEU A 113 3.17 18.07 10.47
C LEU A 113 3.40 18.40 11.96
N PHE A 114 2.65 17.79 12.89
CA PHE A 114 2.85 18.04 14.32
C PHE A 114 4.03 17.30 14.93
N ASN A 115 4.28 16.07 14.49
CA ASN A 115 5.30 15.20 15.09
C ASN A 115 6.32 14.68 14.07
N ASP A 116 6.22 15.12 12.82
CA ASP A 116 7.05 14.72 11.68
C ASP A 116 7.04 13.21 11.39
N ASN A 117 6.08 12.48 11.98
CA ASN A 117 5.94 11.06 11.70
C ASN A 117 5.34 10.87 10.31
N SER A 118 5.95 9.95 9.56
CA SER A 118 5.49 9.60 8.22
C SER A 118 4.93 8.19 8.20
N ASP A 119 3.81 8.04 7.50
CA ASP A 119 3.20 6.76 7.20
C ASP A 119 3.00 6.61 5.69
N TYR A 120 2.64 5.41 5.27
CA TYR A 120 2.47 5.08 3.88
C TYR A 120 1.16 4.33 3.63
N PHE A 121 0.65 4.47 2.42
CA PHE A 121 -0.33 3.55 1.87
C PHE A 121 -0.04 3.33 0.38
N TYR A 122 -0.62 2.26 -0.16
CA TYR A 122 -0.40 1.86 -1.54
C TYR A 122 -1.68 1.97 -2.35
N VAL A 123 -1.59 2.57 -3.53
CA VAL A 123 -2.67 2.59 -4.52
C VAL A 123 -2.33 1.60 -5.63
N LYS A 124 -3.23 0.66 -5.88
CA LYS A 124 -3.07 -0.38 -6.89
C LYS A 124 -4.34 -0.50 -7.73
N HIS A 125 -4.20 -1.12 -8.89
CA HIS A 125 -5.36 -1.68 -9.56
C HIS A 125 -5.98 -2.78 -8.70
N ALA A 126 -7.30 -2.77 -8.56
CA ALA A 126 -8.03 -3.85 -7.92
C ALA A 126 -7.90 -5.13 -8.75
N ASP A 127 -7.50 -6.21 -8.08
CA ASP A 127 -7.27 -7.53 -8.64
C ASP A 127 -7.74 -8.55 -7.62
N ALA A 128 -8.66 -9.43 -8.04
CA ALA A 128 -9.31 -10.37 -7.13
C ALA A 128 -8.29 -11.25 -6.39
N SER A 129 -7.22 -11.66 -7.07
CA SER A 129 -6.19 -12.49 -6.44
C SER A 129 -5.41 -11.78 -5.32
N ARG A 130 -5.22 -10.44 -5.41
CA ARG A 130 -4.62 -9.69 -4.30
C ARG A 130 -5.62 -9.48 -3.16
N ILE A 131 -6.89 -9.21 -3.48
CA ILE A 131 -7.95 -9.05 -2.49
C ILE A 131 -8.13 -10.34 -1.67
N TYR A 132 -8.21 -11.50 -2.32
CA TYR A 132 -8.26 -12.78 -1.61
C TYR A 132 -7.01 -13.02 -0.76
N GLY A 133 -5.83 -12.62 -1.25
CA GLY A 133 -4.60 -12.67 -0.45
C GLY A 133 -4.67 -11.80 0.80
N LEU A 134 -5.17 -10.57 0.67
CA LEU A 134 -5.35 -9.65 1.81
C LEU A 134 -6.37 -10.18 2.82
N GLU A 135 -7.46 -10.80 2.37
CA GLU A 135 -8.43 -11.44 3.26
C GLU A 135 -7.83 -12.64 4.00
N LEU A 136 -7.08 -13.48 3.29
CA LEU A 136 -6.38 -14.60 3.91
C LEU A 136 -5.37 -14.12 4.95
N GLU A 137 -4.55 -13.12 4.59
CA GLU A 137 -3.61 -12.46 5.52
C GLU A 137 -4.37 -11.88 6.72
N HIS A 138 -5.52 -11.23 6.51
CA HIS A 138 -6.33 -10.66 7.59
C HIS A 138 -6.92 -11.71 8.54
N ILE A 139 -7.28 -12.88 8.03
CA ILE A 139 -7.86 -13.97 8.83
C ILE A 139 -6.79 -14.71 9.62
N LEU A 140 -5.62 -14.96 9.01
CA LEU A 140 -4.56 -15.78 9.61
C LEU A 140 -3.59 -14.96 10.44
N SER A 141 -3.34 -13.69 10.11
CA SER A 141 -2.39 -12.86 10.85
C SER A 141 -2.97 -12.39 12.17
N PRO A 142 -2.17 -12.36 13.27
CA PRO A 142 -2.56 -11.67 14.50
C PRO A 142 -2.68 -10.15 14.28
N ASN A 143 -1.99 -9.61 13.28
CA ASN A 143 -2.09 -8.22 12.89
C ASN A 143 -3.22 -8.03 11.88
N ARG A 144 -4.14 -7.13 12.20
CA ARG A 144 -5.23 -6.74 11.29
C ARG A 144 -4.65 -6.02 10.07
N ILE A 145 -5.07 -6.48 8.90
CA ILE A 145 -4.77 -5.84 7.62
C ILE A 145 -5.90 -4.86 7.28
N ASN A 146 -5.58 -3.58 7.07
CA ASN A 146 -6.54 -2.61 6.56
C ASN A 146 -6.29 -2.33 5.08
N TYR A 147 -7.37 -2.37 4.32
CA TYR A 147 -7.37 -2.06 2.90
C TYR A 147 -8.79 -1.68 2.49
N LEU A 148 -8.90 -0.88 1.43
CA LEU A 148 -10.17 -0.40 0.87
C LEU A 148 -10.24 -0.66 -0.62
N VAL A 149 -11.45 -0.88 -1.15
CA VAL A 149 -11.70 -1.09 -2.57
C VAL A 149 -12.80 -0.14 -3.06
N ASN A 150 -12.56 0.55 -4.18
CA ASN A 150 -13.60 1.25 -4.95
C ASN A 150 -13.39 1.03 -6.45
N GLY A 151 -14.38 0.47 -7.14
CA GLY A 151 -14.30 0.23 -8.59
C GLY A 151 -13.11 -0.66 -8.96
N ASN A 152 -12.10 -0.05 -9.60
CA ASN A 152 -10.84 -0.67 -10.01
C ASN A 152 -9.63 -0.18 -9.20
N THR A 153 -9.85 0.51 -8.08
CA THR A 153 -8.82 1.00 -7.17
C THR A 153 -8.82 0.16 -5.90
N LEU A 154 -7.63 -0.30 -5.51
CA LEU A 154 -7.34 -0.97 -4.25
C LEU A 154 -6.35 -0.10 -3.48
N ILE A 155 -6.69 0.20 -2.23
CA ILE A 155 -5.87 0.92 -1.27
C ILE A 155 -5.41 -0.08 -0.23
N GLU A 156 -4.10 -0.21 0.00
CA GLU A 156 -3.55 -1.06 1.06
C GLU A 156 -2.79 -0.20 2.07
N GLU A 157 -3.05 -0.41 3.35
CA GLU A 157 -2.24 0.17 4.42
C GLU A 157 -0.81 -0.37 4.37
N HIS A 158 0.16 0.47 4.71
CA HIS A 158 1.51 0.01 4.93
C HIS A 158 1.62 -0.79 6.23
N ILE A 159 2.19 -1.99 6.12
CA ILE A 159 2.48 -2.84 7.27
C ILE A 159 3.95 -2.65 7.61
N ALA A 160 4.22 -2.08 8.79
CA ALA A 160 5.58 -1.94 9.28
C ALA A 160 6.22 -3.31 9.49
N GLY A 161 7.46 -3.48 9.02
CA GLY A 161 8.18 -4.73 9.17
C GLY A 161 9.48 -4.76 8.39
N VAL A 162 10.21 -5.87 8.51
CA VAL A 162 11.40 -6.15 7.70
C VAL A 162 10.96 -6.93 6.47
N PRO A 163 11.32 -6.49 5.25
CA PRO A 163 11.08 -7.26 4.04
C PRO A 163 11.60 -8.70 4.19
N GLY A 164 10.83 -9.69 3.74
CA GLY A 164 11.14 -11.10 3.98
C GLY A 164 12.51 -11.52 3.45
N ASP A 165 12.93 -11.01 2.30
CA ASP A 165 14.25 -11.27 1.72
C ASP A 165 15.38 -10.69 2.58
N MET A 166 15.21 -9.48 3.12
CA MET A 166 16.14 -8.86 4.07
C MET A 166 16.16 -9.63 5.39
N PHE A 167 15.00 -10.06 5.89
CA PHE A 167 14.89 -10.88 7.09
C PHE A 167 15.68 -12.20 6.93
N LEU A 168 15.51 -12.89 5.80
CA LEU A 168 16.22 -14.13 5.50
C LEU A 168 17.75 -13.93 5.43
N ARG A 169 18.21 -12.83 4.84
CA ARG A 169 19.66 -12.56 4.65
C ARG A 169 20.33 -12.05 5.92
N GLU A 170 19.73 -11.09 6.59
CA GLU A 170 20.38 -10.31 7.65
C GLU A 170 19.99 -10.76 9.07
N TYR A 171 18.81 -11.37 9.24
CA TYR A 171 18.27 -11.67 10.58
C TYR A 171 18.19 -13.18 10.87
N LEU A 172 17.84 -14.02 9.90
CA LEU A 172 17.59 -15.45 10.12
C LEU A 172 18.77 -16.21 10.75
N ASN A 173 19.99 -15.78 10.45
CA ASN A 173 21.22 -16.42 10.92
C ASN A 173 21.82 -15.78 12.18
N GLN A 174 21.17 -14.77 12.77
CA GLN A 174 21.67 -14.14 13.98
C GLN A 174 21.61 -15.11 15.17
N PRO A 175 22.68 -15.21 15.98
CA PRO A 175 22.78 -16.20 17.05
C PRO A 175 21.72 -16.05 18.15
N GLY A 176 21.13 -14.85 18.31
CA GLY A 176 20.03 -14.59 19.26
C GLY A 176 18.63 -14.95 18.75
N LEU A 177 18.48 -15.35 17.48
CA LEU A 177 17.17 -15.63 16.90
C LEU A 177 16.67 -17.02 17.29
N ASN A 178 15.52 -17.08 17.96
CA ASN A 178 14.89 -18.35 18.33
C ASN A 178 14.14 -18.96 17.13
N LYS A 179 14.85 -19.78 16.35
CA LYS A 179 14.31 -20.46 15.16
C LYS A 179 13.12 -21.37 15.47
N VAL A 180 13.11 -22.02 16.64
CA VAL A 180 12.00 -22.88 17.07
C VAL A 180 10.73 -22.05 17.30
N ARG A 181 10.85 -20.88 17.92
CA ARG A 181 9.72 -19.96 18.11
C ARG A 181 9.16 -19.50 16.76
N ILE A 182 10.01 -19.12 15.82
CA ILE A 182 9.60 -18.72 14.47
C ILE A 182 8.85 -19.86 13.77
N ALA A 183 9.41 -21.08 13.78
CA ALA A 183 8.73 -22.24 13.18
C ALA A 183 7.36 -22.51 13.81
N LYS A 184 7.24 -22.34 15.14
CA LYS A 184 5.95 -22.46 15.84
C LYS A 184 4.93 -21.42 15.39
N GLU A 185 5.34 -20.20 15.05
CA GLU A 185 4.40 -19.21 14.49
C GLU A 185 3.84 -19.66 13.14
N PHE A 186 4.58 -20.44 12.33
CA PHE A 186 4.07 -20.96 11.06
C PHE A 186 3.14 -22.18 11.18
N THR A 187 3.17 -22.89 12.31
CA THR A 187 2.30 -24.07 12.57
C THR A 187 1.07 -23.73 13.39
N LYS A 188 0.89 -22.48 13.82
CA LYS A 188 -0.28 -22.03 14.61
C LYS A 188 -1.56 -21.88 13.78
N PHE A 189 -1.52 -22.17 12.50
CA PHE A 189 -2.60 -21.96 11.53
C PHE A 189 -2.98 -23.26 10.84
#